data_AF-A0A6N7WRZ2-F1
#
_entry.id   AF-A0A6N7WRZ2-F1
#
_cell.length_a   1.000
_cell.length_b   1.000
_cell.length_c   1.000
_cell.angle_alpha   90.00
_cell.angle_beta   90.00
_cell.angle_gamma   90.00
#
_symmetry.space_group_name_H-M   'P 1'
#
loop_
_entity.id
_entity.type
_entity.pdbx_description
1 polymer ?
#
loop_
_entity_poly.entity_id
_entity_poly.type
_entity_poly.pdbx_seq_one_letter_code
_entity_poly.pdbx_strand_id
1 'polypeptide(L)'
;MQTQRKNVVQIKKFGENNYKITICKQLIKGKKDQKQTVKKGQGKHDKKLAHSLSRTKSQVLEKALCNDWNWFGTFTLDPKKYQRDDLDTFIKDLSQFIRDQRKKRQIDIKYLLIPELHKDGKNWHMHGLLSEIPCQDMEPHPLKKLSEKGYISWESYRQKFGFNSLGPIRDNVKTALYITKYISKNLDTTSIALNKKMYYCSRGLKTAEKIKEGQLTKPLDFSMAFEGLYSKSTFVDSIDWFKDYFKEYENL
;
A
#
# COMPACT_ATOMS: atom_id res chain seq x y z
N MET A 1 28.32 2.86 22.99
CA MET A 1 27.60 3.83 23.86
C MET A 1 26.13 3.84 23.47
N GLN A 2 25.22 3.53 24.41
CA GLN A 2 23.78 3.57 24.17
C GLN A 2 23.30 5.02 24.36
N THR A 3 22.64 5.59 23.36
CA THR A 3 22.06 6.94 23.46
C THR A 3 20.54 6.83 23.51
N GLN A 4 19.94 7.48 24.50
CA GLN A 4 18.49 7.57 24.64
C GLN A 4 18.04 9.00 24.33
N ARG A 5 17.12 9.16 23.39
CA ARG A 5 16.43 10.43 23.11
C ARG A 5 14.96 10.26 23.49
N LYS A 6 14.38 11.24 24.19
CA LYS A 6 12.94 11.25 24.54
C LYS A 6 12.19 12.17 23.58
N ASN A 7 10.90 11.89 23.36
CA ASN A 7 10.00 12.73 22.56
C ASN A 7 10.57 13.10 21.17
N VAL A 8 11.15 12.10 20.49
CA VAL A 8 11.73 12.30 19.16
C VAL A 8 10.61 12.49 18.15
N VAL A 9 10.64 13.61 17.44
CA VAL A 9 9.70 13.93 16.37
C VAL A 9 10.29 13.47 15.04
N GLN A 10 9.48 12.80 14.23
CA GLN A 10 9.73 12.51 12.83
C GLN A 10 8.58 13.05 11.99
N ILE A 11 8.89 13.86 10.99
CA ILE A 11 7.92 14.39 10.04
C ILE A 11 8.19 13.77 8.68
N LYS A 12 7.19 13.08 8.14
CA LYS A 12 7.23 12.50 6.80
C LYS A 12 6.24 13.18 5.87
N LYS A 13 6.67 13.47 4.65
CA LYS A 13 5.84 14.00 3.56
C LYS A 13 5.33 12.86 2.68
N PHE A 14 4.04 12.87 2.35
CA PHE A 14 3.34 11.91 1.51
C PHE A 14 2.75 12.64 0.31
N GLY A 15 3.36 12.50 -0.87
CA GLY A 15 2.94 13.28 -2.04
C GLY A 15 3.18 14.78 -1.83
N GLU A 16 2.25 15.62 -2.29
CA GLU A 16 2.44 17.08 -2.24
C GLU A 16 2.03 17.71 -0.91
N ASN A 17 0.79 17.49 -0.45
CA ASN A 17 0.20 18.23 0.67
C ASN A 17 -0.30 17.34 1.81
N ASN A 18 0.38 16.21 2.07
CA ASN A 18 0.06 15.36 3.23
C ASN A 18 1.31 15.09 4.04
N TYR A 19 1.19 15.23 5.35
CA TYR A 19 2.28 15.00 6.29
C TYR A 19 1.84 14.05 7.39
N LYS A 20 2.77 13.24 7.87
CA LYS A 20 2.62 12.47 9.10
C LYS A 20 3.62 12.94 10.12
N ILE A 21 3.12 13.46 11.23
CA ILE A 21 3.92 13.75 12.42
C ILE A 21 3.88 12.52 13.30
N THR A 22 5.05 12.01 13.68
CA THR A 22 5.20 10.88 14.61
C THR A 22 6.12 11.30 15.74
N ILE A 23 5.65 11.12 16.97
CA ILE A 23 6.40 11.42 18.19
C ILE A 23 6.69 10.09 18.88
N CYS A 24 7.95 9.68 18.88
CA CYS A 24 8.43 8.53 19.63
C CYS A 24 8.71 8.97 21.06
N LYS A 25 7.95 8.45 22.03
CA LYS A 25 8.09 8.80 23.46
C LYS A 25 9.52 8.54 23.97
N GLN A 26 10.15 7.47 23.47
CA GLN A 26 11.53 7.12 23.75
C GLN A 26 12.18 6.42 22.55
N LEU A 27 13.38 6.85 22.17
CA LEU A 27 14.19 6.25 21.12
C LEU A 27 15.55 5.83 21.71
N ILE A 28 15.91 4.56 21.57
CA ILE A 28 17.19 4.01 22.03
C ILE A 28 18.03 3.70 20.78
N LYS A 29 19.17 4.37 20.63
CA LYS A 29 20.19 4.07 19.61
C LYS A 29 21.36 3.32 20.24
N GLY A 30 21.96 2.39 19.50
CA GLY A 30 23.18 1.69 19.90
C GLY A 30 22.99 0.36 20.65
N LYS A 31 21.76 -0.02 20.99
CA LYS A 31 21.46 -1.36 21.51
C LYS A 31 20.91 -2.21 20.36
N LYS A 32 21.69 -3.18 19.87
CA LYS A 32 21.22 -4.23 18.96
C LYS A 32 21.08 -5.50 19.81
N ASP A 33 19.86 -5.88 20.16
CA ASP A 33 19.65 -7.24 20.64
C ASP A 33 20.12 -8.20 19.54
N GLN A 34 20.72 -9.34 19.93
CA GLN A 34 21.02 -10.38 18.96
C GLN A 34 19.70 -10.81 18.32
N LYS A 35 19.51 -10.46 17.04
CA LYS A 35 18.34 -10.90 16.29
C LYS A 35 18.42 -12.41 16.15
N GLN A 36 17.56 -13.14 16.86
CA GLN A 36 17.26 -14.51 16.51
C GLN A 36 16.59 -14.52 15.13
N THR A 37 17.37 -14.72 14.09
CA THR A 37 16.85 -14.92 12.73
C THR A 37 16.35 -16.34 12.59
N VAL A 38 15.03 -16.50 12.62
CA VAL A 38 14.37 -17.75 12.22
C VAL A 38 14.30 -17.77 10.69
N LYS A 39 14.68 -18.90 10.06
CA LYS A 39 14.55 -19.05 8.61
C LYS A 39 13.08 -18.94 8.19
N LYS A 40 12.83 -18.40 7.00
CA LYS A 40 11.47 -18.29 6.44
C LYS A 40 10.79 -19.67 6.43
N GLY A 41 9.61 -19.76 7.03
CA GLY A 41 8.86 -21.03 7.15
C GLY A 41 9.11 -21.84 8.43
N GLN A 42 10.09 -21.46 9.26
CA GLN A 42 10.38 -22.15 10.55
C GLN A 42 9.80 -21.43 11.78
N GLY A 43 8.98 -20.39 11.58
CA GLY A 43 8.31 -19.70 12.67
C GLY A 43 7.13 -20.52 13.21
N LYS A 44 7.01 -20.65 14.53
CA LYS A 44 5.93 -21.38 15.23
C LYS A 44 4.58 -20.64 15.23
N HIS A 45 4.26 -19.86 14.19
CA HIS A 45 3.03 -19.07 14.14
C HIS A 45 2.09 -19.60 13.07
N ASP A 46 0.83 -19.83 13.45
CA ASP A 46 -0.22 -20.32 12.54
C ASP A 46 -0.96 -19.19 11.83
N LYS A 47 -0.68 -17.93 12.19
CA LYS A 47 -1.22 -16.73 11.53
C LYS A 47 -0.15 -15.65 11.36
N LYS A 48 -0.38 -14.73 10.42
CA LYS A 48 0.45 -13.53 10.28
C LYS A 48 0.34 -12.66 11.52
N LEU A 49 1.49 -12.29 12.10
CA LEU A 49 1.58 -11.42 13.26
C LEU A 49 0.96 -10.04 12.98
N ALA A 50 0.22 -9.50 13.96
CA ALA A 50 -0.42 -8.18 13.90
C ALA A 50 0.53 -7.05 13.46
N HIS A 51 1.79 -7.08 13.92
CA HIS A 51 2.80 -6.11 13.50
C HIS A 51 3.15 -6.18 12.00
N SER A 52 3.14 -7.38 11.40
CA SER A 52 3.37 -7.55 9.96
C SER A 52 2.27 -6.90 9.13
N LEU A 53 1.03 -7.04 9.61
CA LEU A 53 -0.16 -6.47 8.99
C LEU A 53 -0.14 -4.95 9.08
N SER A 54 0.14 -4.41 10.26
CA SER A 54 0.26 -2.95 10.47
C SER A 54 1.34 -2.33 9.56
N ARG A 55 2.52 -2.98 9.44
CA ARG A 55 3.56 -2.56 8.50
C ARG A 55 3.09 -2.59 7.05
N THR A 56 2.38 -3.64 6.66
CA THR A 56 1.88 -3.80 5.29
C THR A 56 0.83 -2.75 4.96
N LYS A 57 -0.15 -2.51 5.84
CA LYS A 57 -1.12 -1.43 5.69
C LYS A 57 -0.42 -0.08 5.53
N SER A 58 0.57 0.19 6.37
CA SER A 58 1.37 1.43 6.29
C SER A 58 2.08 1.56 4.95
N GLN A 59 2.73 0.49 4.45
CA GLN A 59 3.41 0.50 3.15
C GLN A 59 2.45 0.68 1.97
N VAL A 60 1.29 0.03 2.00
CA VAL A 60 0.26 0.17 0.97
C VAL A 60 -0.29 1.59 0.97
N LEU A 61 -0.63 2.13 2.14
CA LEU A 61 -1.11 3.51 2.29
C LEU A 61 -0.07 4.50 1.77
N GLU A 62 1.19 4.33 2.16
CA GLU A 62 2.31 5.16 1.73
C GLU A 62 2.46 5.16 0.21
N LYS A 63 2.46 3.98 -0.42
CA LYS A 63 2.55 3.86 -1.89
C LYS A 63 1.32 4.44 -2.59
N ALA A 64 0.13 4.26 -2.02
CA ALA A 64 -1.09 4.81 -2.57
C ALA A 64 -1.08 6.34 -2.53
N LEU A 65 -0.64 6.95 -1.44
CA LEU A 65 -0.60 8.42 -1.28
C LEU A 65 0.54 9.11 -2.04
N CYS A 66 1.70 8.45 -2.20
CA CYS A 66 2.89 9.08 -2.77
C CYS A 66 2.99 8.96 -4.30
N ASN A 67 2.06 8.27 -4.96
CA ASN A 67 2.08 8.05 -6.40
C ASN A 67 0.74 8.50 -7.00
N ASP A 68 0.79 8.94 -8.25
CA ASP A 68 -0.39 9.33 -9.01
C ASP A 68 -1.01 8.09 -9.65
N TRP A 69 -2.32 7.94 -9.44
CA TRP A 69 -3.09 6.80 -9.93
C TRP A 69 -4.28 7.31 -10.75
N ASN A 70 -4.51 6.70 -11.91
CA ASN A 70 -5.64 7.07 -12.77
C ASN A 70 -6.86 6.18 -12.48
N TRP A 71 -6.63 4.92 -12.12
CA TRP A 71 -7.66 3.89 -12.09
C TRP A 71 -7.66 3.10 -10.79
N PHE A 72 -8.85 2.91 -10.22
CA PHE A 72 -9.12 1.87 -9.24
C PHE A 72 -9.70 0.66 -9.96
N GLY A 73 -9.02 -0.48 -9.87
CA GLY A 73 -9.33 -1.68 -10.61
C GLY A 73 -9.76 -2.85 -9.72
N THR A 74 -10.68 -3.65 -10.25
CA THR A 74 -10.95 -5.00 -9.78
C THR A 74 -10.63 -6.00 -10.89
N PHE A 75 -10.04 -7.14 -10.54
CA PHE A 75 -9.63 -8.16 -11.50
C PHE A 75 -10.02 -9.55 -11.01
N THR A 76 -10.71 -10.31 -11.86
CA THR A 76 -11.21 -11.65 -11.56
C THR A 76 -10.79 -12.60 -12.67
N LEU A 77 -10.22 -13.75 -12.30
CA LEU A 77 -9.80 -14.74 -13.27
C LEU A 77 -11.00 -15.48 -13.88
N ASP A 78 -10.97 -15.71 -15.19
CA ASP A 78 -11.97 -16.50 -15.90
C ASP A 78 -11.52 -17.97 -15.95
N PRO A 79 -12.31 -18.93 -15.42
CA PRO A 79 -11.95 -20.35 -15.43
C PRO A 79 -11.70 -20.91 -16.82
N LYS A 80 -12.29 -20.32 -17.85
CA LYS A 80 -12.11 -20.76 -19.24
C LYS A 80 -10.75 -20.34 -19.81
N LYS A 81 -10.07 -19.39 -19.17
CA LYS A 81 -8.84 -18.77 -19.67
C LYS A 81 -7.63 -19.03 -18.80
N TYR A 82 -7.83 -19.17 -17.50
CA TYR A 82 -6.72 -19.22 -16.56
C TYR A 82 -7.07 -20.03 -15.30
N GLN A 83 -6.09 -20.75 -14.76
CA GLN A 83 -6.24 -21.47 -13.50
C GLN A 83 -6.34 -20.48 -12.32
N ARG A 84 -7.32 -20.65 -11.43
CA ARG A 84 -7.76 -19.58 -10.52
C ARG A 84 -7.41 -19.78 -9.05
N ASP A 85 -6.87 -20.93 -8.70
CA ASP A 85 -6.51 -21.32 -7.33
C ASP A 85 -5.01 -21.11 -7.02
N ASP A 86 -4.15 -21.06 -8.05
CA ASP A 86 -2.71 -20.78 -7.89
C ASP A 86 -2.37 -19.29 -8.04
N LEU A 87 -2.27 -18.62 -6.88
CA LEU A 87 -1.86 -17.22 -6.80
C LEU A 87 -0.42 -16.96 -7.27
N ASP A 88 0.52 -17.88 -7.03
CA ASP A 88 1.93 -17.63 -7.35
C ASP A 88 2.14 -17.66 -8.87
N THR A 89 1.54 -18.64 -9.54
CA THR A 89 1.55 -18.74 -10.99
C THR A 89 0.88 -17.53 -11.63
N PHE A 90 -0.30 -17.13 -11.13
CA PHE A 90 -0.97 -15.92 -11.61
C PHE A 90 -0.10 -14.66 -11.47
N ILE A 91 0.52 -14.43 -10.30
CA ILE A 91 1.36 -13.25 -10.09
C ILE A 91 2.58 -13.24 -11.00
N LYS A 92 3.20 -14.40 -11.24
CA LYS A 92 4.34 -14.52 -12.16
C LYS A 92 3.93 -14.11 -13.57
N ASP A 93 2.82 -14.64 -14.06
CA ASP A 93 2.34 -14.40 -15.41
C ASP A 93 1.79 -12.99 -15.60
N LEU A 94 1.15 -12.43 -14.57
CA LEU A 94 0.71 -11.04 -14.54
C LEU A 94 1.92 -10.09 -14.60
N SER A 95 2.97 -10.39 -13.83
CA SER A 95 4.20 -9.58 -13.83
C SER A 95 4.89 -9.60 -15.19
N GLN A 96 4.91 -10.76 -15.85
CA GLN A 96 5.43 -10.89 -17.21
C GLN A 96 4.55 -10.16 -18.23
N PHE A 97 3.23 -10.33 -18.15
CA PHE A 97 2.26 -9.63 -19.00
C PHE A 97 2.44 -8.11 -18.93
N ILE A 98 2.50 -7.53 -17.73
CA ILE A 98 2.67 -6.08 -17.56
C ILE A 98 4.02 -5.64 -18.16
N ARG A 99 5.09 -6.41 -17.97
CA ARG A 99 6.40 -6.14 -18.57
C ARG A 99 6.33 -6.11 -20.10
N ASP A 100 5.62 -7.05 -20.70
CA ASP A 100 5.47 -7.13 -22.15
C ASP A 100 4.62 -5.98 -22.69
N GLN A 101 3.56 -5.59 -21.98
CA GLN A 101 2.77 -4.40 -22.32
C GLN A 101 3.60 -3.12 -22.27
N ARG A 102 4.41 -2.93 -21.23
CA ARG A 102 5.34 -1.78 -21.13
C ARG A 102 6.29 -1.71 -22.33
N LYS A 103 6.87 -2.85 -22.73
CA LYS A 103 7.77 -2.92 -23.90
C LYS A 103 7.02 -2.64 -25.21
N LYS A 104 5.91 -3.33 -25.44
CA LYS A 104 5.12 -3.24 -26.68
C LYS A 104 4.57 -1.84 -26.91
N ARG A 105 4.16 -1.16 -25.84
CA ARG A 105 3.47 0.13 -25.90
C ARG A 105 4.37 1.32 -25.57
N GLN A 106 5.62 1.07 -25.14
CA GLN A 106 6.58 2.10 -24.71
C GLN A 106 6.01 3.04 -23.62
N ILE A 107 5.32 2.45 -22.65
CA ILE A 107 4.71 3.15 -21.51
C ILE A 107 5.14 2.49 -20.20
N ASP A 108 5.07 3.23 -19.10
CA ASP A 108 5.36 2.69 -17.76
C ASP A 108 4.09 2.46 -16.95
N ILE A 109 3.33 1.41 -17.29
CA ILE A 109 2.15 0.98 -16.51
C ILE A 109 2.57 0.76 -15.06
N LYS A 110 2.08 1.54 -14.10
CA LYS A 110 2.33 1.31 -12.67
C LYS A 110 1.13 0.62 -12.05
N TYR A 111 1.41 -0.19 -11.02
CA TYR A 111 0.37 -0.88 -10.28
C TYR A 111 0.69 -1.05 -8.80
N LEU A 112 -0.37 -1.09 -7.99
CA LEU A 112 -0.41 -1.58 -6.61
C LEU A 112 -1.63 -2.51 -6.48
N LEU A 113 -1.41 -3.81 -6.33
CA LEU A 113 -2.44 -4.84 -6.31
C LEU A 113 -2.47 -5.55 -4.96
N ILE A 114 -3.66 -5.87 -4.48
CA ILE A 114 -3.93 -6.62 -3.25
C ILE A 114 -4.77 -7.84 -3.64
N PRO A 115 -4.26 -9.07 -3.47
CA PRO A 115 -5.06 -10.27 -3.63
C PRO A 115 -6.14 -10.35 -2.55
N GLU A 116 -7.30 -10.84 -2.91
CA GLU A 116 -8.40 -11.21 -2.02
C GLU A 116 -8.92 -12.58 -2.48
N LEU A 117 -9.04 -13.53 -1.56
CA LEU A 117 -9.70 -14.79 -1.86
C LEU A 117 -11.21 -14.54 -1.92
N HIS A 118 -11.85 -14.96 -3.01
CA HIS A 118 -13.29 -14.82 -3.17
C HIS A 118 -14.03 -15.62 -2.08
N LYS A 119 -15.31 -15.30 -1.83
CA LYS A 119 -16.11 -15.94 -0.78
C LYS A 119 -16.20 -17.47 -0.91
N ASP A 120 -15.99 -17.99 -2.11
CA ASP A 120 -15.95 -19.43 -2.39
C ASP A 120 -14.69 -20.15 -1.91
N GLY A 121 -13.68 -19.42 -1.42
CA GLY A 121 -12.45 -19.97 -0.88
C GLY A 121 -11.51 -20.59 -1.93
N LYS A 122 -11.78 -20.42 -3.23
CA LYS A 122 -11.01 -21.04 -4.32
C LYS A 122 -10.49 -20.04 -5.35
N ASN A 123 -11.24 -18.98 -5.62
CA ASN A 123 -10.92 -18.06 -6.70
C ASN A 123 -10.19 -16.82 -6.19
N TRP A 124 -9.05 -16.50 -6.79
CA TRP A 124 -8.36 -15.25 -6.49
C TRP A 124 -8.98 -14.06 -7.24
N HIS A 125 -9.16 -12.98 -6.48
CA HIS A 125 -9.55 -11.66 -6.94
C HIS A 125 -8.43 -10.67 -6.61
N MET A 126 -8.31 -9.59 -7.39
CA MET A 126 -7.38 -8.50 -7.09
C MET A 126 -8.11 -7.18 -7.03
N HIS A 127 -7.81 -6.40 -5.99
CA HIS A 127 -8.09 -4.97 -5.94
C HIS A 127 -6.82 -4.19 -6.21
N GLY A 128 -6.90 -3.06 -6.92
CA GLY A 128 -5.68 -2.35 -7.23
C GLY A 128 -5.82 -0.92 -7.68
N LEU A 129 -4.68 -0.22 -7.64
CA LEU A 129 -4.47 1.08 -8.28
C LEU A 129 -3.59 0.89 -9.50
N LEU A 130 -3.92 1.57 -10.59
CA LEU A 130 -3.16 1.54 -11.83
C LEU A 130 -3.01 2.95 -12.41
N SER A 131 -1.90 3.18 -13.08
CA SER A 131 -1.65 4.37 -13.88
C SER A 131 -1.02 3.98 -15.21
N GLU A 132 -1.08 4.89 -16.19
CA GLU A 132 -0.43 4.73 -17.49
C GLU A 132 -0.90 3.47 -18.25
N ILE A 133 -2.19 3.13 -18.17
CA ILE A 133 -2.79 2.10 -19.04
C ILE A 133 -2.91 2.71 -20.45
N PRO A 134 -2.53 2.00 -21.53
CA PRO A 134 -2.59 2.56 -22.87
C PRO A 134 -4.04 2.77 -23.32
N CYS A 135 -4.36 3.97 -23.82
CA CYS A 135 -5.72 4.32 -24.27
C CYS A 135 -6.27 3.36 -25.33
N GLN A 136 -5.40 2.85 -26.22
CA GLN A 136 -5.76 1.86 -27.26
C GLN A 136 -6.18 0.50 -26.69
N ASP A 137 -5.97 0.27 -25.41
CA ASP A 137 -6.27 -0.97 -24.69
C ASP A 137 -7.42 -0.76 -23.69
N MET A 138 -8.05 0.42 -23.75
CA MET A 138 -9.21 0.80 -22.95
C MET A 138 -10.47 0.65 -23.79
N GLU A 139 -11.35 -0.25 -23.38
CA GLU A 139 -12.65 -0.47 -24.00
C GLU A 139 -13.78 -0.05 -23.05
N PRO A 140 -14.95 0.36 -23.57
CA PRO A 140 -16.15 0.49 -22.76
C PRO A 140 -16.39 -0.77 -21.93
N HIS A 141 -16.83 -0.60 -20.68
CA HIS A 141 -17.06 -1.75 -19.83
C HIS A 141 -18.18 -2.64 -20.42
N PRO A 142 -18.02 -3.99 -20.50
CA PRO A 142 -19.02 -4.88 -21.10
C PRO A 142 -20.42 -4.75 -20.52
N LEU A 143 -20.50 -4.45 -19.22
CA LEU A 143 -21.77 -4.12 -18.56
C LEU A 143 -22.13 -2.66 -18.82
N LYS A 144 -23.17 -2.43 -19.61
CA LYS A 144 -23.71 -1.10 -19.98
C LYS A 144 -23.85 -0.17 -18.76
N LYS A 145 -24.46 -0.65 -17.67
CA LYS A 145 -24.65 0.12 -16.42
C LYS A 145 -23.36 0.62 -15.77
N LEU A 146 -22.23 -0.08 -15.97
CA LEU A 146 -20.93 0.35 -15.46
C LEU A 146 -20.24 1.29 -16.46
N SER A 147 -20.36 1.00 -17.76
CA SER A 147 -19.88 1.88 -18.82
C SER A 147 -20.49 3.28 -18.73
N GLU A 148 -21.81 3.36 -18.50
CA GLU A 148 -22.55 4.62 -18.27
C GLU A 148 -22.06 5.39 -17.03
N LYS A 149 -21.40 4.72 -16.07
CA LYS A 149 -20.79 5.33 -14.89
C LYS A 149 -19.32 5.72 -15.10
N GLY A 150 -18.80 5.55 -16.32
CA GLY A 150 -17.42 5.84 -16.69
C GLY A 150 -16.42 4.73 -16.36
N TYR A 151 -16.89 3.50 -16.09
CA TYR A 151 -15.98 2.37 -15.96
C TYR A 151 -15.53 1.88 -17.33
N ILE A 152 -14.28 1.43 -17.42
CA ILE A 152 -13.69 0.84 -18.61
C ILE A 152 -13.19 -0.58 -18.32
N SER A 153 -12.83 -1.30 -19.38
CA SER A 153 -12.15 -2.59 -19.32
C SER A 153 -10.80 -2.50 -20.03
N TRP A 154 -9.76 -3.02 -19.39
CA TRP A 154 -8.45 -3.23 -19.99
C TRP A 154 -8.48 -4.48 -20.88
N GLU A 155 -8.46 -4.30 -22.20
CA GLU A 155 -8.77 -5.36 -23.14
C GLU A 155 -7.72 -6.47 -23.19
N SER A 156 -6.44 -6.13 -23.29
CA SER A 156 -5.37 -7.14 -23.30
C SER A 156 -5.34 -7.97 -22.01
N TYR A 157 -5.67 -7.36 -20.85
CA TYR A 157 -5.87 -8.12 -19.62
C TYR A 157 -7.08 -9.06 -19.76
N ARG A 158 -8.19 -8.53 -20.29
CA ARG A 158 -9.44 -9.27 -20.42
C ARG A 158 -9.30 -10.52 -21.29
N GLN A 159 -8.60 -10.38 -22.40
CA GLN A 159 -8.32 -11.46 -23.33
C GLN A 159 -7.47 -12.56 -22.67
N LYS A 160 -6.44 -12.19 -21.90
CA LYS A 160 -5.50 -13.15 -21.31
C LYS A 160 -5.99 -13.82 -20.02
N PHE A 161 -6.53 -13.05 -19.08
CA PHE A 161 -6.75 -13.53 -17.71
C PHE A 161 -8.23 -13.64 -17.30
N GLY A 162 -9.11 -12.79 -17.83
CA GLY A 162 -10.53 -12.83 -17.46
C GLY A 162 -11.17 -11.46 -17.30
N PHE A 163 -11.91 -11.23 -16.24
CA PHE A 163 -12.70 -10.01 -16.09
C PHE A 163 -11.91 -8.91 -15.38
N ASN A 164 -12.13 -7.67 -15.80
CA ASN A 164 -11.64 -6.50 -15.08
C ASN A 164 -12.59 -5.32 -15.20
N SER A 165 -12.63 -4.50 -14.17
CA SER A 165 -13.40 -3.26 -14.10
C SER A 165 -12.53 -2.14 -13.55
N LEU A 166 -12.30 -1.10 -14.34
CA LEU A 166 -11.50 0.06 -13.94
C LEU A 166 -12.38 1.29 -13.81
N GLY A 167 -12.46 1.85 -12.60
CA GLY A 167 -13.14 3.11 -12.32
C GLY A 167 -12.14 4.26 -12.19
N PRO A 168 -12.45 5.46 -12.72
CA PRO A 168 -11.55 6.60 -12.61
C PRO A 168 -11.43 7.08 -11.15
N ILE A 169 -10.22 7.37 -10.71
CA ILE A 169 -9.95 7.90 -9.37
C ILE A 169 -10.25 9.40 -9.35
N ARG A 170 -11.17 9.81 -8.46
CA ARG A 170 -11.54 11.22 -8.26
C ARG A 170 -10.88 11.87 -7.05
N ASP A 171 -10.55 11.07 -6.04
CA ASP A 171 -9.98 11.51 -4.77
C ASP A 171 -8.92 10.48 -4.36
N ASN A 172 -7.65 10.87 -4.43
CA ASN A 172 -6.54 9.97 -4.16
C ASN A 172 -6.50 9.55 -2.69
N VAL A 173 -6.83 10.46 -1.75
CA VAL A 173 -6.80 10.17 -0.32
C VAL A 173 -7.88 9.16 0.05
N LYS A 174 -9.13 9.39 -0.39
CA LYS A 174 -10.23 8.43 -0.15
C LYS A 174 -9.93 7.08 -0.76
N THR A 175 -9.37 7.06 -1.98
CA THR A 175 -8.98 5.83 -2.66
C THR A 175 -7.86 5.09 -1.92
N ALA A 176 -6.83 5.81 -1.45
CA ALA A 176 -5.73 5.26 -0.68
C ALA A 176 -6.21 4.63 0.65
N LEU A 177 -7.12 5.30 1.36
CA LEU A 177 -7.76 4.74 2.55
C LEU A 177 -8.62 3.51 2.19
N TYR A 178 -9.41 3.59 1.13
CA TYR A 178 -10.27 2.50 0.69
C TYR A 178 -9.47 1.24 0.31
N ILE A 179 -8.39 1.38 -0.46
CA ILE A 179 -7.61 0.21 -0.87
C ILE A 179 -6.95 -0.50 0.33
N THR A 180 -6.56 0.25 1.38
CA THR A 180 -5.98 -0.36 2.58
C THR A 180 -6.98 -1.22 3.38
N LYS A 181 -8.30 -1.01 3.18
CA LYS A 181 -9.36 -1.86 3.74
C LYS A 181 -9.20 -3.32 3.32
N TYR A 182 -8.74 -3.58 2.10
CA TYR A 182 -8.56 -4.93 1.57
C TYR A 182 -7.42 -5.70 2.25
N ILE A 183 -6.42 -5.00 2.81
CA ILE A 183 -5.43 -5.66 3.68
C ILE A 183 -6.09 -6.17 4.96
N SER A 184 -7.09 -5.45 5.50
CA SER A 184 -7.82 -5.86 6.70
C SER A 184 -8.80 -7.00 6.43
N LYS A 185 -9.51 -7.00 5.30
CA LYS A 185 -10.46 -8.08 4.95
C LYS A 185 -9.79 -9.43 4.74
N ASN A 186 -8.54 -9.43 4.26
CA ASN A 186 -7.73 -10.63 4.17
C ASN A 186 -7.37 -11.25 5.54
N LEU A 187 -7.61 -10.55 6.65
CA LEU A 187 -7.33 -11.04 8.01
C LEU A 187 -8.40 -12.00 8.51
N ASP A 188 -9.67 -11.63 8.29
CA ASP A 188 -10.81 -12.39 8.81
C ASP A 188 -10.98 -13.71 8.05
N THR A 189 -10.49 -13.77 6.81
CA THR A 189 -10.62 -14.96 5.94
C THR A 189 -9.42 -15.90 5.96
N THR A 190 -8.34 -15.61 6.70
CA THR A 190 -7.16 -16.49 6.88
C THR A 190 -6.55 -17.07 5.59
N SER A 191 -6.87 -16.49 4.43
CA SER A 191 -6.75 -17.13 3.12
C SER A 191 -5.37 -16.98 2.49
N ILE A 192 -4.67 -15.89 2.81
CA ILE A 192 -3.29 -15.70 2.38
C ILE A 192 -2.40 -16.44 3.37
N ALA A 193 -2.01 -17.66 2.98
CA ALA A 193 -1.12 -18.53 3.73
C ALA A 193 0.07 -17.78 4.34
N LEU A 194 0.57 -18.29 5.46
CA LEU A 194 1.82 -17.80 6.02
C LEU A 194 2.89 -17.74 4.93
N ASN A 195 3.63 -16.64 4.93
CA ASN A 195 4.72 -16.35 3.99
C ASN A 195 4.35 -15.88 2.57
N LYS A 196 3.06 -15.81 2.20
CA LYS A 196 2.63 -15.17 0.95
C LYS A 196 2.58 -13.65 1.09
N LYS A 197 2.88 -12.92 0.00
CA LYS A 197 2.80 -11.44 -0.02
C LYS A 197 1.34 -11.01 0.08
N MET A 198 1.09 -9.88 0.74
CA MET A 198 -0.27 -9.30 0.88
C MET A 198 -0.57 -8.21 -0.14
N TYR A 199 0.46 -7.77 -0.87
CA TYR A 199 0.32 -6.86 -1.98
C TYR A 199 1.47 -7.09 -2.95
N TYR A 200 1.26 -6.69 -4.19
CA TYR A 200 2.22 -6.73 -5.28
C TYR A 200 2.23 -5.36 -5.93
N CYS A 201 3.39 -4.79 -6.22
CA CYS A 201 3.47 -3.46 -6.79
C CYS A 201 4.61 -3.34 -7.78
N SER A 202 4.56 -2.30 -8.60
CA SER A 202 5.68 -1.91 -9.45
C SER A 202 6.92 -1.57 -8.63
N ARG A 203 8.10 -1.81 -9.21
CA ARG A 203 9.38 -1.38 -8.63
C ARG A 203 9.54 0.12 -8.85
N GLY A 204 10.18 0.81 -7.89
CA GLY A 204 10.45 2.25 -8.02
C GLY A 204 9.27 3.17 -7.68
N LEU A 205 8.15 2.64 -7.18
CA LEU A 205 7.07 3.50 -6.66
C LEU A 205 7.61 4.42 -5.55
N LYS A 206 7.23 5.70 -5.62
CA LYS A 206 7.55 6.72 -4.63
C LYS A 206 7.04 6.28 -3.25
N THR A 207 7.78 6.66 -2.22
CA THR A 207 7.47 6.44 -0.81
C THR A 207 7.58 7.75 -0.06
N ALA A 208 7.11 7.78 1.19
CA ALA A 208 7.13 8.99 1.98
C ALA A 208 8.56 9.42 2.28
N GLU A 209 8.82 10.71 2.13
CA GLU A 209 10.11 11.31 2.39
C GLU A 209 10.15 11.79 3.85
N LYS A 210 11.21 11.44 4.60
CA LYS A 210 11.43 12.03 5.92
C LYS A 210 12.05 13.41 5.73
N ILE A 211 11.26 14.45 5.93
CA ILE A 211 11.66 15.83 5.66
C ILE A 211 12.25 16.55 6.88
N LYS A 212 11.88 16.12 8.10
CA LYS A 212 12.40 16.70 9.36
C LYS A 212 12.52 15.64 10.44
N GLU A 213 13.53 15.76 11.30
CA GLU A 213 13.69 14.96 12.52
C GLU A 213 14.21 15.85 13.66
N GLY A 214 13.69 15.67 14.87
CA GLY A 214 14.01 16.56 15.98
C GLY A 214 13.39 16.10 17.29
N GLN A 215 13.12 17.05 18.18
CA GLN A 215 12.56 16.80 19.50
C GLN A 215 11.47 17.82 19.83
N LEU A 216 10.50 17.41 20.64
CA LEU A 216 9.54 18.35 21.23
C LEU A 216 10.26 19.34 22.17
N THR A 217 9.94 20.62 22.02
CA THR A 217 10.40 21.71 22.91
C THR A 217 9.50 21.91 24.12
N LYS A 218 8.20 21.62 23.96
CA LYS A 218 7.16 21.74 24.99
C LYS A 218 6.12 20.63 24.87
N PRO A 219 5.33 20.36 25.92
CA PRO A 219 4.19 19.45 25.83
C PRO A 219 3.19 19.89 24.76
N LEU A 220 2.47 18.93 24.17
CA LEU A 220 1.36 19.24 23.28
C LEU A 220 0.13 19.64 24.12
N ASP A 221 -0.54 20.70 23.70
CA ASP A 221 -1.81 21.21 24.22
C ASP A 221 -3.02 20.72 23.38
N PHE A 222 -2.77 19.81 22.43
CA PHE A 222 -3.79 19.17 21.59
C PHE A 222 -3.61 17.65 21.55
N SER A 223 -4.67 16.95 21.16
CA SER A 223 -4.68 15.50 20.97
C SER A 223 -4.15 15.12 19.59
N MET A 224 -3.34 14.05 19.53
CA MET A 224 -2.97 13.42 18.25
C MET A 224 -3.98 12.34 17.89
N ALA A 225 -4.25 12.14 16.60
CA ALA A 225 -5.21 11.13 16.11
C ALA A 225 -4.93 9.70 16.61
N PHE A 226 -3.67 9.39 16.93
CA PHE A 226 -3.27 8.14 17.57
C PHE A 226 -2.32 8.42 18.74
N GLU A 227 -2.59 7.77 19.87
CA GLU A 227 -1.66 7.67 20.99
C GLU A 227 -1.57 6.22 21.46
N GLY A 228 -0.35 5.66 21.37
CA GLY A 228 -0.02 4.35 21.91
C GLY A 228 1.03 4.42 23.02
N LEU A 229 1.42 3.25 23.52
CA LEU A 229 2.41 3.12 24.60
C LEU A 229 3.77 3.75 24.23
N TYR A 230 4.19 3.63 22.97
CA TYR A 230 5.53 4.04 22.52
C TYR A 230 5.55 5.27 21.62
N SER A 231 4.42 5.64 21.02
CA SER A 231 4.39 6.73 20.05
C SER A 231 3.02 7.41 19.97
N LYS A 232 3.03 8.67 19.54
CA LYS A 232 1.85 9.41 19.11
C LYS A 232 1.98 9.78 17.64
N SER A 233 0.89 9.84 16.89
CA SER A 233 0.96 10.28 15.49
C SER A 233 -0.34 10.89 14.98
N THR A 234 -0.21 11.78 14.00
CA THR A 234 -1.35 12.37 13.29
C THR A 234 -1.00 12.62 11.83
N PHE A 235 -2.01 12.60 10.97
CA PHE A 235 -1.90 13.09 9.59
C PHE A 235 -2.45 14.52 9.53
N VAL A 236 -1.77 15.38 8.79
CA VAL A 236 -2.13 16.79 8.59
C VAL A 236 -1.81 17.23 7.16
N ASP A 237 -2.47 18.28 6.72
CA ASP A 237 -2.27 18.95 5.42
C ASP A 237 -1.18 20.03 5.46
N SER A 238 -0.90 20.60 6.63
CA SER A 238 0.22 21.52 6.88
C SER A 238 0.96 21.20 8.18
N ILE A 239 2.22 21.61 8.25
CA ILE A 239 3.10 21.47 9.43
C ILE A 239 3.56 22.80 10.01
N ASP A 240 3.11 23.94 9.46
CA ASP A 240 3.61 25.26 9.87
C ASP A 240 3.31 25.55 11.34
N TRP A 241 2.10 25.22 11.79
CA TRP A 241 1.66 25.32 13.18
C TRP A 241 2.50 24.46 14.14
N PHE A 242 3.16 23.41 13.65
CA PHE A 242 3.94 22.49 14.49
C PHE A 242 5.37 22.99 14.76
N LYS A 243 5.84 24.02 14.03
CA LYS A 243 7.19 24.58 14.20
C LYS A 243 7.43 25.06 15.64
N ASP A 244 6.40 25.58 16.31
CA ASP A 244 6.50 26.09 17.69
C ASP A 244 6.73 25.00 18.74
N TYR A 245 6.42 23.75 18.42
CA TYR A 245 6.56 22.59 19.31
C TYR A 245 7.83 21.79 19.02
N PHE A 246 8.60 22.17 18.00
CA PHE A 246 9.62 21.31 17.39
C PHE A 246 10.95 22.03 17.24
N LYS A 247 12.00 21.42 17.79
CA LYS A 247 13.38 21.78 17.47
C LYS A 247 14.00 20.69 16.60
N GLU A 248 14.40 21.07 15.39
CA GLU A 248 15.09 20.19 14.45
C GLU A 248 16.48 19.81 14.98
N TYR A 249 16.92 18.58 14.72
CA TYR A 249 18.31 18.23 14.97
C TYR A 249 19.19 18.89 13.90
N GLU A 250 20.29 19.51 14.31
CA GLU A 250 21.11 20.33 13.41
C GLU A 250 21.83 19.56 12.31
N ASN A 251 21.87 18.23 12.31
CA ASN A 251 22.41 17.42 11.22
C ASN A 251 21.76 16.02 11.20
N LEU A 252 21.32 15.57 10.02
CA LEU A 252 20.87 14.19 9.74
C LEU A 252 22.07 13.27 9.48
#